data_AF-A0A3N5APY6-F1
#
_entry.id   AF-A0A3N5APY6-F1
#
_cell.length_a   1.000
_cell.length_b   1.000
_cell.length_c   1.000
_cell.angle_alpha   90.00
_cell.angle_beta   90.00
_cell.angle_gamma   90.00
#
_symmetry.space_group_name_H-M   'P 1'
#
loop_
_entity.id
_entity.type
_entity.pdbx_description
1 polymer ?
#
loop_
_entity_poly.entity_id
_entity_poly.type
_entity_poly.pdbx_seq_one_letter_code
_entity_poly.pdbx_strand_id
1 'polypeptide(L)'
;MLTVLLLLSVSFFGTGFAGLYLNWGLRAPGGGKELLFTVPKGVSTTWVAAELHRQGIIRSPGSFRFYSYLHNFDKKIVSGTYRLSSDMPVPVIFELLTRGRQVSVRFTIPEGLTLDEIALRLERQGIVRREDFLRAAAEGRFAYPFLPKGLKGPARLEGYLFPDTYEVFPGISAAEIIDRMLRRFAAVAEEIDLAAGAARQGLSLHQAVTLASLVEREAKLATERPLIAGVLYNRLRRGMLLQVDATVEYALGEHRERILYRDLEVDSPYNTYRVHGLPPGPIAAPGKASLLAVIHPQQTDYLYYVAKPDGSHAFARTLTEHNANKQRYQPRP
;
A
#
# COMPACT_ATOMS: atom_id res chain seq x y z
N MET A 1 68.75 0.52 31.41
CA MET A 1 67.66 1.28 32.09
C MET A 1 67.10 2.40 31.22
N LEU A 2 67.93 3.31 30.69
CA LEU A 2 67.48 4.46 29.89
C LEU A 2 66.71 4.06 28.62
N THR A 3 67.17 3.06 27.87
CA THR A 3 66.50 2.56 26.64
C THR A 3 65.13 1.94 26.92
N VAL A 4 64.99 1.25 28.05
CA VAL A 4 63.72 0.65 28.50
C VAL A 4 62.74 1.73 28.94
N LEU A 5 63.21 2.77 29.65
CA LEU A 5 62.41 3.95 30.01
C LEU A 5 61.99 4.77 28.77
N LEU A 6 62.84 4.84 27.74
CA LEU A 6 62.54 5.50 26.48
C LEU A 6 61.48 4.73 25.67
N LEU A 7 61.58 3.40 25.63
CA LEU A 7 60.57 2.54 24.99
C LEU A 7 59.22 2.56 25.73
N LEU A 8 59.25 2.57 27.07
CA LEU A 8 58.03 2.67 27.89
C LEU A 8 57.37 4.06 27.77
N SER A 9 58.15 5.14 27.71
CA SER A 9 57.61 6.49 27.50
C SER A 9 57.06 6.67 26.07
N VAL A 10 57.75 6.21 25.03
CA VAL A 10 57.22 6.22 23.65
C VAL A 10 55.93 5.39 23.53
N SER A 11 55.86 4.25 24.22
CA SER A 11 54.63 3.44 24.30
C SER A 11 53.50 4.16 25.06
N PHE A 12 53.81 4.84 26.17
CA PHE A 12 52.84 5.60 26.97
C PHE A 12 52.33 6.86 26.24
N PHE A 13 53.21 7.62 25.60
CA PHE A 13 52.83 8.77 24.76
C PHE A 13 52.10 8.33 23.49
N GLY A 14 52.50 7.21 22.87
CA GLY A 14 51.82 6.63 21.71
C GLY A 14 50.40 6.14 22.03
N THR A 15 50.21 5.45 23.16
CA THR A 15 48.89 5.00 23.63
C THR A 15 48.01 6.15 24.08
N GLY A 16 48.57 7.14 24.78
CA GLY A 16 47.86 8.36 25.15
C GLY A 16 47.40 9.18 23.94
N PHE A 17 48.29 9.37 22.95
CA PHE A 17 47.97 10.09 21.72
C PHE A 17 46.93 9.35 20.87
N ALA A 18 47.03 8.02 20.76
CA ALA A 18 46.02 7.19 20.09
C ALA A 18 44.65 7.29 20.78
N GLY A 19 44.61 7.28 22.11
CA GLY A 19 43.39 7.45 22.90
C GLY A 19 42.74 8.83 22.69
N LEU A 20 43.55 9.90 22.68
CA LEU A 20 43.09 11.26 22.43
C LEU A 20 42.54 11.42 21.00
N TYR A 21 43.24 10.89 20.00
CA TYR A 21 42.80 10.92 18.61
C TYR A 21 41.48 10.15 18.42
N LEU A 22 41.36 8.97 19.04
CA LEU A 22 40.14 8.17 18.97
C LEU A 22 38.97 8.92 19.62
N ASN A 23 39.14 9.42 20.85
CA ASN A 23 38.12 10.20 21.55
C ASN A 23 37.68 11.44 20.75
N TRP A 24 38.63 12.18 20.16
CA TRP A 24 38.31 13.32 19.29
C TRP A 24 37.51 12.91 18.05
N GLY A 25 37.92 11.83 17.37
CA GLY A 25 37.26 11.35 16.17
C GLY A 25 35.89 10.71 16.41
N LEU A 26 35.59 10.24 17.62
CA LEU A 26 34.28 9.71 18.00
C LEU A 26 33.27 10.79 18.41
N ARG A 27 33.75 12.00 18.74
CA ARG A 27 32.88 13.14 19.07
C ARG A 27 32.24 13.73 17.82
N ALA A 28 31.02 14.22 18.01
CA ALA A 28 30.23 14.91 17.00
C ALA A 28 30.99 16.12 16.43
N PRO A 29 31.12 16.27 15.09
CA PRO A 29 31.66 17.47 14.45
C PRO A 29 31.07 18.79 14.98
N GLY A 30 29.78 18.80 15.31
CA GLY A 30 29.02 19.98 15.66
C GLY A 30 28.47 20.70 14.42
N GLY A 31 27.70 21.77 14.63
CA GLY A 31 27.26 22.68 13.57
C GLY A 31 25.86 22.44 13.03
N GLY A 32 25.06 21.57 13.66
CA GLY A 32 23.61 21.49 13.38
C GLY A 32 23.21 20.98 11.99
N LYS A 33 24.12 20.36 11.23
CA LYS A 33 23.82 19.88 9.89
C LYS A 33 23.02 18.58 9.97
N GLU A 34 21.75 18.61 9.56
CA GLU A 34 20.93 17.42 9.38
C GLU A 34 20.90 16.94 7.93
N LEU A 35 20.92 15.62 7.70
CA LEU A 35 20.69 15.04 6.39
C LEU A 35 20.08 13.64 6.44
N LEU A 36 19.43 13.26 5.33
CA LEU A 36 19.01 11.89 5.06
C LEU A 36 20.17 11.11 4.43
N PHE A 37 20.68 10.13 5.16
CA PHE A 37 21.82 9.31 4.76
C PHE A 37 21.32 7.93 4.33
N THR A 38 21.52 7.57 3.07
CA THR A 38 21.15 6.25 2.55
C THR A 38 22.35 5.32 2.51
N VAL A 39 22.22 4.16 3.17
CA VAL A 39 23.15 3.03 3.14
C VAL A 39 22.62 2.01 2.13
N PRO A 40 23.26 1.85 0.94
CA PRO A 40 22.86 0.84 -0.03
C PRO A 40 23.07 -0.59 0.51
N LYS A 41 22.35 -1.57 -0.06
CA LYS A 41 22.56 -2.98 0.29
C LYS A 41 23.98 -3.42 -0.08
N GLY A 42 24.65 -4.13 0.84
CA GLY A 42 25.94 -4.78 0.60
C GLY A 42 27.18 -3.86 0.68
N VAL A 43 27.03 -2.59 1.06
CA VAL A 43 28.19 -1.69 1.24
C VAL A 43 28.96 -2.02 2.51
N SER A 44 30.27 -1.78 2.50
CA SER A 44 31.15 -2.01 3.66
C SER A 44 31.11 -0.84 4.65
N THR A 45 31.47 -1.09 5.91
CA THR A 45 31.70 -0.03 6.92
C THR A 45 32.68 1.03 6.42
N THR A 46 33.68 0.64 5.61
CA THR A 46 34.63 1.57 5.03
C THR A 46 33.96 2.57 4.09
N TRP A 47 33.02 2.09 3.25
CA TRP A 47 32.24 2.97 2.39
C TRP A 47 31.37 3.91 3.21
N VAL A 48 30.67 3.38 4.22
CA VAL A 48 29.81 4.16 5.13
C VAL A 48 30.61 5.26 5.83
N ALA A 49 31.79 4.93 6.36
CA ALA A 49 32.67 5.88 7.03
C ALA A 49 33.16 6.99 6.10
N ALA A 50 33.57 6.64 4.88
CA ALA A 50 34.03 7.60 3.88
C ALA A 50 32.91 8.56 3.48
N GLU A 51 31.70 8.03 3.24
CA GLU A 51 30.56 8.85 2.83
C GLU A 51 30.07 9.75 3.96
N LEU A 52 29.95 9.25 5.20
CA LEU A 52 29.57 10.07 6.35
C LEU A 52 30.55 11.23 6.59
N HIS A 53 31.84 11.00 6.38
CA HIS A 53 32.85 12.05 6.51
C HIS A 53 32.76 13.06 5.36
N ARG A 54 32.59 12.59 4.11
CA ARG A 54 32.37 13.46 2.95
C ARG A 54 31.17 14.38 3.14
N GLN A 55 30.11 13.87 3.76
CA GLN A 55 28.91 14.61 4.09
C GLN A 55 29.03 15.46 5.37
N GLY A 56 30.16 15.42 6.08
CA GLY A 56 30.41 16.20 7.30
C GLY A 56 29.68 15.71 8.56
N ILE A 57 29.19 14.47 8.57
CA ILE A 57 28.47 13.87 9.71
C ILE A 57 29.43 13.29 10.74
N ILE A 58 30.60 12.80 10.32
CA ILE A 58 31.64 12.31 11.24
C ILE A 58 32.97 13.03 11.01
N ARG A 59 33.80 13.11 12.05
CA ARG A 59 35.13 13.75 11.98
C ARG A 59 36.19 12.88 11.33
N SER A 60 36.18 11.58 11.60
CA SER A 60 37.26 10.68 11.20
C SER A 60 36.72 9.32 10.73
N PRO A 61 36.90 8.97 9.44
CA PRO A 61 36.61 7.64 8.94
C PRO A 61 37.42 6.55 9.67
N GLY A 62 38.65 6.89 10.12
CA GLY A 62 39.51 5.99 10.87
C GLY A 62 38.91 5.61 12.23
N SER A 63 38.53 6.61 13.02
CA SER A 63 37.92 6.41 14.34
C SER A 63 36.58 5.66 14.25
N PHE A 64 35.77 5.97 13.23
CA PHE A 64 34.52 5.26 12.97
C PHE A 64 34.74 3.76 12.69
N ARG A 65 35.69 3.42 11.81
CA ARG A 65 36.03 2.02 11.50
C ARG A 65 36.61 1.29 12.71
N PHE A 66 37.50 1.95 13.45
CA PHE A 66 38.09 1.35 14.66
C PHE A 66 37.01 1.03 15.70
N TYR A 67 36.06 1.95 15.92
CA TYR A 67 34.92 1.72 16.80
C TYR A 67 34.02 0.58 16.31
N SER A 68 33.75 0.52 15.00
CA SER A 68 33.01 -0.60 14.39
C SER A 68 33.68 -1.94 14.68
N TYR A 69 34.99 -2.02 14.48
CA TYR A 69 35.79 -3.22 14.70
C TYR A 69 35.76 -3.65 16.16
N LEU A 70 36.02 -2.73 17.10
CA LEU A 70 36.04 -3.00 18.54
C LEU A 70 34.70 -3.54 19.06
N HIS A 71 33.59 -3.03 18.52
CA HIS A 71 32.23 -3.42 18.93
C HIS A 71 31.59 -4.48 18.02
N ASN A 72 32.32 -5.02 17.04
CA ASN A 72 31.84 -6.00 16.07
C ASN A 72 30.57 -5.54 15.32
N PHE A 73 30.55 -4.28 14.87
CA PHE A 73 29.43 -3.69 14.11
C PHE A 73 29.55 -3.83 12.59
N ASP A 74 30.69 -4.29 12.06
CA ASP A 74 30.97 -4.28 10.62
C ASP A 74 29.95 -5.04 9.74
N LYS A 75 29.29 -6.05 10.32
CA LYS A 75 28.24 -6.83 9.64
C LYS A 75 26.84 -6.55 10.17
N LYS A 76 26.71 -5.59 11.09
CA LYS A 76 25.46 -5.25 11.77
C LYS A 76 24.84 -3.94 11.28
N ILE A 77 25.56 -3.15 10.46
CA ILE A 77 24.97 -1.98 9.81
C ILE A 77 23.88 -2.45 8.86
N VAL A 78 22.66 -1.98 9.11
CA VAL A 78 21.50 -2.28 8.27
C VAL A 78 21.49 -1.31 7.08
N SER A 79 21.15 -1.81 5.90
CA SER A 79 20.92 -0.95 4.73
C SER A 79 19.61 -0.18 4.89
N GLY A 80 19.59 1.10 4.55
CA GLY A 80 18.44 1.95 4.81
C GLY A 80 18.70 3.44 4.73
N THR A 81 17.66 4.24 4.88
CA THR A 81 17.78 5.71 4.96
C THR A 81 17.62 6.19 6.40
N TYR A 82 18.58 6.97 6.89
CA TYR A 82 18.66 7.41 8.28
C TYR A 82 18.69 8.94 8.35
N ARG A 83 18.01 9.53 9.34
CA ARG A 83 18.19 10.93 9.66
C ARG A 83 19.38 11.06 10.60
N LEU A 84 20.46 11.66 10.11
CA LEU A 84 21.69 11.87 10.88
C LEU A 84 21.96 13.36 11.03
N SER A 85 22.61 13.73 12.13
CA SER A 85 23.05 15.10 12.40
C SER A 85 24.56 15.12 12.67
N SER A 86 25.25 16.19 12.27
CA SER A 86 26.64 16.43 12.63
C SER A 86 26.85 16.68 14.14
N ASP A 87 25.77 16.82 14.91
CA ASP A 87 25.78 16.87 16.38
C ASP A 87 25.71 15.48 17.04
N MET A 88 25.54 14.40 16.25
CA MET A 88 25.53 13.04 16.77
C MET A 88 26.96 12.48 16.90
N PRO A 89 27.35 11.95 18.09
CA PRO A 89 28.62 11.25 18.23
C PRO A 89 28.53 9.86 17.58
N VAL A 90 29.68 9.31 17.20
CA VAL A 90 29.80 8.02 16.48
C VAL A 90 29.03 6.86 17.16
N PRO A 91 29.06 6.69 18.50
CA PRO A 91 28.26 5.68 19.18
C PRO A 91 26.76 5.75 18.88
N VAL A 92 26.19 6.96 18.83
CA VAL A 92 24.76 7.20 18.55
C VAL A 92 24.45 6.87 17.10
N ILE A 93 25.34 7.24 16.17
CA ILE A 93 25.21 6.86 14.76
C ILE A 93 25.18 5.34 14.61
N PHE A 94 26.07 4.61 15.29
CA PHE A 94 26.04 3.15 15.27
C PHE A 94 24.77 2.57 15.89
N GLU A 95 24.22 3.16 16.94
CA GLU A 95 22.93 2.72 17.49
C GLU A 95 21.83 2.82 16.42
N LEU A 96 21.75 3.93 15.67
CA LEU A 96 20.77 4.10 14.60
C LEU A 96 20.98 3.09 13.47
N LEU A 97 22.22 2.98 12.98
CA LEU A 97 22.58 2.12 11.85
C LEU A 97 22.38 0.63 12.15
N THR A 98 22.70 0.19 13.37
CA THR A 98 22.62 -1.22 13.76
C THR A 98 21.23 -1.65 14.24
N ARG A 99 20.47 -0.75 14.88
CA ARG A 99 19.06 -1.01 15.24
C ARG A 99 18.11 -0.85 14.05
N GLY A 100 18.59 -0.31 12.92
CA GLY A 100 17.77 -0.10 11.74
C GLY A 100 16.68 0.95 11.95
N ARG A 101 16.93 1.98 12.77
CA ARG A 101 16.01 3.11 13.00
C ARG A 101 15.98 4.05 11.79
N GLN A 102 15.46 3.53 10.68
CA GLN A 102 15.36 4.23 9.41
C GLN A 102 14.22 5.25 9.44
N VAL A 103 14.35 6.29 8.62
CA VAL A 103 13.23 7.17 8.30
C VAL A 103 12.29 6.41 7.37
N SER A 104 11.06 6.23 7.80
CA SER A 104 10.00 5.70 6.97
C SER A 104 9.17 6.82 6.35
N VAL A 105 8.50 6.49 5.26
CA VAL A 105 7.48 7.29 4.60
C VAL A 105 6.15 6.56 4.75
N ARG A 106 5.13 7.29 5.18
CA ARG A 106 3.79 6.77 5.37
C ARG A 106 2.88 7.26 4.24
N PHE A 107 2.15 6.36 3.62
CA PHE A 107 1.13 6.71 2.62
C PHE A 107 -0.17 5.93 2.87
N THR A 108 -1.30 6.54 2.54
CA THR A 108 -2.62 5.92 2.67
C THR A 108 -3.23 5.70 1.31
N ILE A 109 -3.75 4.49 1.08
CA ILE A 109 -4.56 4.12 -0.08
C ILE A 109 -6.02 4.01 0.38
N PRO A 110 -6.89 4.96 -0.02
CA PRO A 110 -8.33 4.89 0.27
C PRO A 110 -9.01 3.67 -0.38
N GLU A 111 -10.13 3.25 0.21
CA GLU A 111 -11.04 2.26 -0.36
C GLU A 111 -11.65 2.78 -1.68
N GLY A 112 -12.02 1.88 -2.58
CA GLY A 112 -12.72 2.21 -3.82
C GLY A 112 -11.85 2.74 -4.96
N LEU A 113 -10.52 2.77 -4.79
CA LEU A 113 -9.57 3.09 -5.87
C LEU A 113 -9.30 1.88 -6.78
N THR A 114 -9.19 2.13 -8.08
CA THR A 114 -8.64 1.18 -9.06
C THR A 114 -7.13 1.02 -8.89
N LEU A 115 -6.56 -0.05 -9.43
CA LEU A 115 -5.12 -0.28 -9.45
C LEU A 115 -4.36 0.88 -10.11
N ASP A 116 -4.91 1.45 -11.18
CA ASP A 116 -4.30 2.60 -11.87
C ASP A 116 -4.31 3.88 -11.01
N GLU A 117 -5.41 4.14 -10.31
CA GLU A 117 -5.50 5.26 -9.37
C GLU A 117 -4.54 5.10 -8.19
N ILE A 118 -4.35 3.87 -7.70
CA ILE A 118 -3.33 3.55 -6.70
C ILE A 118 -1.94 3.92 -7.23
N ALA A 119 -1.61 3.49 -8.45
CA ALA A 119 -0.33 3.78 -9.09
C ALA A 119 -0.08 5.28 -9.26
N LEU A 120 -1.09 6.02 -9.75
CA LEU A 120 -1.04 7.48 -9.91
C LEU A 120 -0.88 8.20 -8.56
N ARG A 121 -1.56 7.72 -7.51
CA ARG A 121 -1.46 8.29 -6.17
C ARG A 121 -0.06 8.12 -5.58
N LEU A 122 0.53 6.94 -5.72
CA LEU A 122 1.89 6.66 -5.25
C LEU A 122 2.93 7.52 -5.96
N GLU A 123 2.74 7.77 -7.26
CA GLU A 123 3.60 8.65 -8.05
C GLU A 123 3.51 10.11 -7.58
N ARG A 124 2.29 10.63 -7.38
CA ARG A 124 2.07 11.99 -6.86
C ARG A 124 2.69 12.21 -5.47
N GLN A 125 2.84 11.14 -4.70
CA GLN A 125 3.49 11.16 -3.39
C GLN A 125 5.01 10.91 -3.45
N GLY A 126 5.58 10.73 -4.65
CA GLY A 126 7.00 10.48 -4.84
C GLY A 126 7.47 9.12 -4.32
N ILE A 127 6.56 8.16 -4.14
CA ILE A 127 6.88 6.83 -3.59
C ILE A 127 7.47 5.93 -4.67
N VAL A 128 6.77 5.82 -5.81
CA VAL A 128 7.19 5.03 -6.97
C VAL A 128 6.53 5.58 -8.23
N ARG A 129 7.19 5.47 -9.38
CA ARG A 129 6.61 5.92 -10.66
C ARG A 129 5.44 5.01 -11.05
N ARG A 130 4.40 5.59 -11.65
CA ARG A 130 3.19 4.86 -12.06
C ARG A 130 3.52 3.71 -13.00
N GLU A 131 4.36 3.96 -14.01
CA GLU A 131 4.80 2.96 -14.98
C GLU A 131 5.51 1.76 -14.33
N ASP A 132 6.39 2.03 -13.35
CA ASP A 132 7.11 0.98 -12.63
C ASP A 132 6.16 0.12 -11.81
N PHE A 133 5.15 0.75 -11.19
CA PHE A 133 4.13 0.06 -10.41
C PHE A 133 3.22 -0.82 -11.29
N LEU A 134 2.71 -0.27 -12.40
CA LEU A 134 1.85 -1.00 -13.33
C LEU A 134 2.59 -2.18 -13.97
N ARG A 135 3.86 -1.99 -14.34
CA ARG A 135 4.70 -3.08 -14.85
C ARG A 135 4.93 -4.15 -13.80
N ALA A 136 5.25 -3.79 -12.56
CA ALA A 136 5.42 -4.75 -11.47
C ALA A 136 4.10 -5.51 -11.19
N ALA A 137 2.95 -4.83 -11.28
CA ALA A 137 1.64 -5.48 -11.16
C ALA A 137 1.40 -6.46 -12.31
N ALA A 138 1.78 -6.13 -13.54
CA ALA A 138 1.60 -6.99 -14.69
C ALA A 138 2.53 -8.22 -14.69
N GLU A 139 3.81 -8.04 -14.36
CA GLU A 139 4.88 -9.02 -14.60
C GLU A 139 5.43 -9.66 -13.32
N GLY A 140 5.19 -9.06 -12.15
CA GLY A 140 5.72 -9.50 -10.87
C GLY A 140 5.24 -10.90 -10.48
N ARG A 141 6.09 -11.67 -9.80
CA ARG A 141 5.72 -13.00 -9.30
C ARG A 141 5.18 -12.90 -7.88
N PHE A 142 3.86 -13.02 -7.74
CA PHE A 142 3.18 -13.03 -6.44
C PHE A 142 2.46 -14.37 -6.26
N ALA A 143 2.89 -15.16 -5.27
CA ALA A 143 2.44 -16.54 -5.07
C ALA A 143 1.36 -16.61 -3.97
N TYR A 144 0.22 -15.94 -4.19
CA TYR A 144 -0.91 -15.96 -3.25
C TYR A 144 -2.04 -16.87 -3.77
N PRO A 145 -2.53 -17.84 -2.98
CA PRO A 145 -3.58 -18.78 -3.42
C PRO A 145 -4.92 -18.13 -3.81
N PHE A 146 -5.23 -16.94 -3.27
CA PHE A 146 -6.47 -16.22 -3.54
C PHE A 146 -6.47 -15.46 -4.87
N LEU A 147 -5.31 -15.30 -5.51
CA LEU A 147 -5.22 -14.61 -6.79
C LEU A 147 -5.83 -15.46 -7.90
N PRO A 148 -6.59 -14.85 -8.83
CA PRO A 148 -7.23 -15.57 -9.91
C PRO A 148 -6.18 -16.13 -10.87
N LYS A 149 -6.37 -17.39 -11.30
CA LYS A 149 -5.52 -18.02 -12.32
C LYS A 149 -5.98 -17.58 -13.71
N GLY A 150 -5.02 -17.32 -14.60
CA GLY A 150 -5.29 -17.05 -16.02
C GLY A 150 -5.53 -15.58 -16.40
N LEU A 151 -5.69 -14.67 -15.42
CA LEU A 151 -5.69 -13.23 -15.72
C LEU A 151 -4.27 -12.75 -16.04
N LYS A 152 -4.18 -11.89 -17.07
CA LYS A 152 -2.92 -11.31 -17.56
C LYS A 152 -2.90 -9.80 -17.32
N GLY A 153 -1.70 -9.21 -17.38
CA GLY A 153 -1.52 -7.77 -17.20
C GLY A 153 -1.80 -7.31 -15.77
N PRO A 154 -1.88 -5.99 -15.52
CA PRO A 154 -2.06 -5.45 -14.18
C PRO A 154 -3.40 -5.85 -13.56
N ALA A 155 -4.45 -6.02 -14.38
CA ALA A 155 -5.80 -6.36 -13.95
C ALA A 155 -5.89 -7.66 -13.13
N ARG A 156 -4.89 -8.55 -13.19
CA ARG A 156 -4.83 -9.76 -12.34
C ARG A 156 -4.76 -9.47 -10.84
N LEU A 157 -4.38 -8.25 -10.46
CA LEU A 157 -4.30 -7.78 -9.08
C LEU A 157 -5.39 -6.76 -8.72
N GLU A 158 -6.29 -6.42 -9.66
CA GLU A 158 -7.38 -5.48 -9.39
C GLU A 158 -8.28 -6.01 -8.27
N GLY A 159 -8.62 -5.15 -7.31
CA GLY A 159 -9.37 -5.53 -6.10
C GLY A 159 -8.58 -6.27 -5.01
N TYR A 160 -7.33 -6.67 -5.26
CA TYR A 160 -6.51 -7.41 -4.28
C TYR A 160 -5.43 -6.56 -3.59
N LEU A 161 -5.14 -5.37 -4.11
CA LEU A 161 -4.26 -4.42 -3.46
C LEU A 161 -5.03 -3.71 -2.34
N PHE A 162 -4.97 -4.25 -1.13
CA PHE A 162 -5.85 -3.83 -0.04
C PHE A 162 -5.72 -2.33 0.27
N PRO A 163 -6.83 -1.61 0.53
CA PRO A 163 -6.77 -0.21 0.95
C PRO A 163 -6.41 -0.12 2.44
N ASP A 164 -5.27 0.50 2.73
CA ASP A 164 -4.82 0.78 4.11
C ASP A 164 -3.79 1.91 4.11
N THR A 165 -3.27 2.21 5.29
CA THR A 165 -2.09 3.03 5.47
C THR A 165 -0.84 2.17 5.62
N TYR A 166 0.14 2.42 4.77
CA TYR A 166 1.38 1.70 4.68
C TYR A 166 2.54 2.58 5.12
N GLU A 167 3.50 1.96 5.78
CA GLU A 167 4.76 2.57 6.16
C GLU A 167 5.90 1.83 5.44
N VAL A 168 6.68 2.55 4.64
CA VAL A 168 7.73 2.01 3.79
C VAL A 168 9.01 2.79 3.94
N PHE A 169 10.15 2.20 3.57
CA PHE A 169 11.42 2.92 3.56
C PHE A 169 11.64 3.58 2.20
N PRO A 170 12.30 4.75 2.13
CA PRO A 170 12.69 5.37 0.87
C PRO A 170 13.45 4.39 -0.03
N GLY A 171 13.11 4.38 -1.32
CA GLY A 171 13.70 3.46 -2.30
C GLY A 171 13.10 2.05 -2.31
N ILE A 172 11.99 1.82 -1.61
CA ILE A 172 11.21 0.58 -1.74
C ILE A 172 10.83 0.33 -3.21
N SER A 173 10.90 -0.93 -3.64
CA SER A 173 10.52 -1.30 -5.01
C SER A 173 9.00 -1.39 -5.17
N ALA A 174 8.51 -1.17 -6.39
CA ALA A 174 7.10 -1.39 -6.74
C ALA A 174 6.60 -2.79 -6.33
N ALA A 175 7.41 -3.83 -6.58
CA ALA A 175 7.08 -5.21 -6.25
C ALA A 175 6.94 -5.42 -4.73
N GLU A 176 7.80 -4.81 -3.91
CA GLU A 176 7.69 -4.88 -2.45
C GLU A 176 6.46 -4.13 -1.92
N ILE A 177 6.07 -3.00 -2.53
CA ILE A 177 4.82 -2.31 -2.18
C ILE A 177 3.63 -3.22 -2.47
N ILE A 178 3.56 -3.78 -3.69
CA ILE A 178 2.47 -4.68 -4.10
C ILE A 178 2.40 -5.89 -3.18
N ASP A 179 3.54 -6.52 -2.86
CA ASP A 179 3.58 -7.67 -1.95
C ASP A 179 3.03 -7.30 -0.56
N ARG A 180 3.36 -6.12 -0.02
CA ARG A 180 2.80 -5.64 1.26
C ARG A 180 1.29 -5.45 1.20
N MET A 181 0.76 -4.90 0.10
CA MET A 181 -0.68 -4.72 -0.09
C MET A 181 -1.40 -6.07 -0.21
N LEU A 182 -0.81 -7.04 -0.91
CA LEU A 182 -1.34 -8.41 -1.04
C LEU A 182 -1.29 -9.17 0.29
N ARG A 183 -0.21 -9.05 1.08
CA ARG A 183 -0.16 -9.61 2.44
C ARG A 183 -1.25 -9.03 3.32
N ARG A 184 -1.52 -7.72 3.18
CA ARG A 184 -2.58 -7.08 3.95
C ARG A 184 -3.96 -7.61 3.56
N PHE A 185 -4.21 -7.77 2.26
CA PHE A 185 -5.42 -8.45 1.78
C PHE A 185 -5.54 -9.85 2.39
N ALA A 186 -4.47 -10.64 2.35
CA ALA A 186 -4.44 -12.00 2.90
C ALA A 186 -4.84 -12.03 4.38
N ALA A 187 -4.23 -11.15 5.19
CA ALA A 187 -4.51 -11.05 6.62
C ALA A 187 -5.96 -10.66 6.89
N VAL A 188 -6.53 -9.71 6.15
CA VAL A 188 -7.93 -9.31 6.31
C VAL A 188 -8.88 -10.40 5.85
N ALA A 189 -8.58 -11.06 4.73
CA ALA A 189 -9.37 -12.16 4.21
C ALA A 189 -9.41 -13.35 5.17
N GLU A 190 -8.29 -13.64 5.85
CA GLU A 190 -8.22 -14.63 6.93
C GLU A 190 -9.00 -14.19 8.17
N GLU A 191 -8.82 -12.94 8.61
CA GLU A 191 -9.50 -12.38 9.79
C GLU A 191 -11.03 -12.51 9.70
N ILE A 192 -11.60 -12.27 8.51
CA ILE A 192 -13.06 -12.31 8.30
C ILE A 192 -13.55 -13.66 7.73
N ASP A 193 -12.68 -14.66 7.59
CA ASP A 193 -13.00 -15.94 6.95
C ASP A 193 -13.67 -15.76 5.57
N LEU A 194 -13.09 -14.88 4.75
CA LEU A 194 -13.67 -14.44 3.48
C LEU A 194 -13.95 -15.61 2.54
N ALA A 195 -13.04 -16.59 2.48
CA ALA A 195 -13.16 -17.72 1.58
C ALA A 195 -14.37 -18.61 1.92
N ALA A 196 -14.53 -19.00 3.19
CA ALA A 196 -15.68 -19.82 3.57
C ALA A 196 -16.96 -18.98 3.61
N GLY A 197 -16.88 -17.70 3.96
CA GLY A 197 -17.98 -16.73 3.85
C GLY A 197 -18.53 -16.64 2.43
N ALA A 198 -17.65 -16.49 1.43
CA ALA A 198 -18.02 -16.50 0.02
C ALA A 198 -18.66 -17.83 -0.39
N ALA A 199 -18.07 -18.96 0.01
CA ALA A 199 -18.59 -20.29 -0.31
C ALA A 199 -20.00 -20.52 0.26
N ARG A 200 -20.30 -20.05 1.47
CA ARG A 200 -21.66 -20.09 2.07
C ARG A 200 -22.70 -19.33 1.25
N GLN A 201 -22.27 -18.30 0.51
CA GLN A 201 -23.13 -17.53 -0.40
C GLN A 201 -23.10 -18.06 -1.84
N GLY A 202 -22.44 -19.20 -2.10
CA GLY A 202 -22.33 -19.79 -3.43
C GLY A 202 -21.39 -19.04 -4.38
N LEU A 203 -20.47 -18.23 -3.84
CA LEU A 203 -19.47 -17.50 -4.61
C LEU A 203 -18.08 -18.12 -4.44
N SER A 204 -17.29 -18.10 -5.52
CA SER A 204 -15.84 -18.19 -5.39
C SER A 204 -15.27 -16.93 -4.70
N LEU A 205 -14.06 -17.02 -4.15
CA LEU A 205 -13.39 -15.88 -3.55
C LEU A 205 -13.27 -14.71 -4.56
N HIS A 206 -12.89 -15.00 -5.80
CA HIS A 206 -12.79 -13.99 -6.84
C HIS A 206 -14.13 -13.28 -7.08
N GLN A 207 -15.23 -14.03 -7.19
CA GLN A 207 -16.57 -13.46 -7.33
C GLN A 207 -16.99 -12.62 -6.12
N ALA A 208 -16.61 -13.03 -4.90
CA ALA A 208 -16.90 -12.26 -3.70
C ALA A 208 -16.14 -10.92 -3.67
N VAL A 209 -14.85 -10.91 -4.06
CA VAL A 209 -14.07 -9.67 -4.20
C VAL A 209 -14.66 -8.78 -5.32
N THR A 210 -15.07 -9.38 -6.43
CA THR A 210 -15.75 -8.66 -7.52
C THR A 210 -17.02 -7.99 -7.02
N LEU A 211 -17.92 -8.75 -6.39
CA LEU A 211 -19.16 -8.20 -5.85
C LEU A 211 -18.90 -7.14 -4.77
N ALA A 212 -17.86 -7.33 -3.94
CA ALA A 212 -17.48 -6.35 -2.92
C ALA A 212 -16.99 -5.04 -3.54
N SER A 213 -16.27 -5.08 -4.66
CA SER A 213 -15.86 -3.87 -5.39
C SER A 213 -17.05 -3.11 -5.99
N LEU A 214 -18.10 -3.82 -6.42
CA LEU A 214 -19.35 -3.19 -6.88
C LEU A 214 -20.07 -2.52 -5.70
N VAL A 215 -20.20 -3.23 -4.56
CA VAL A 215 -20.80 -2.68 -3.33
C VAL A 215 -20.03 -1.46 -2.83
N GLU A 216 -18.70 -1.48 -2.87
CA GLU A 216 -17.84 -0.37 -2.46
C GLU A 216 -18.12 0.89 -3.27
N ARG A 217 -18.27 0.74 -4.59
CA ARG A 217 -18.48 1.89 -5.49
C ARG A 217 -19.91 2.45 -5.43
N GLU A 218 -20.89 1.65 -5.03
CA GLU A 218 -22.29 2.07 -4.89
C GLU A 218 -22.60 2.67 -3.51
N ALA A 219 -21.98 2.15 -2.45
CA ALA A 219 -22.33 2.54 -1.09
C ALA A 219 -21.67 3.86 -0.67
N LYS A 220 -22.47 4.94 -0.62
CA LYS A 220 -22.08 6.19 0.04
C LYS A 220 -22.19 6.12 1.56
N LEU A 221 -23.23 5.48 2.08
CA LEU A 221 -23.43 5.27 3.51
C LEU A 221 -23.01 3.87 3.93
N ALA A 222 -22.20 3.79 4.99
CA ALA A 222 -21.65 2.52 5.44
C ALA A 222 -22.71 1.50 5.87
N THR A 223 -23.81 1.98 6.43
CA THR A 223 -24.94 1.15 6.89
C THR A 223 -25.72 0.52 5.74
N GLU A 224 -25.59 1.01 4.50
CA GLU A 224 -26.34 0.50 3.35
C GLU A 224 -25.62 -0.64 2.62
N ARG A 225 -24.32 -0.85 2.87
CA ARG A 225 -23.52 -1.90 2.19
C ARG A 225 -24.16 -3.29 2.24
N PRO A 226 -24.63 -3.81 3.40
CA PRO A 226 -25.26 -5.14 3.44
C PRO A 226 -26.57 -5.20 2.66
N LEU A 227 -27.33 -4.10 2.60
CA LEU A 227 -28.59 -4.04 1.87
C LEU A 227 -28.37 -3.96 0.36
N ILE A 228 -27.39 -3.16 -0.08
CA ILE A 228 -26.94 -3.10 -1.49
C ILE A 228 -26.45 -4.49 -1.93
N ALA A 229 -25.63 -5.15 -1.12
CA ALA A 229 -25.19 -6.53 -1.37
C ALA A 229 -26.40 -7.47 -1.53
N GLY A 230 -27.39 -7.38 -0.64
CA GLY A 230 -28.64 -8.14 -0.72
C GLY A 230 -29.40 -7.94 -2.04
N VAL A 231 -29.51 -6.69 -2.52
CA VAL A 231 -30.13 -6.37 -3.82
C VAL A 231 -29.36 -7.01 -4.97
N LEU A 232 -28.03 -6.91 -4.98
CA LEU A 232 -27.20 -7.49 -6.03
C LEU A 232 -27.29 -9.03 -6.05
N TYR A 233 -27.31 -9.68 -4.88
CA TYR A 233 -27.59 -11.12 -4.79
C TYR A 233 -28.96 -11.49 -5.35
N ASN A 234 -30.00 -10.71 -5.05
CA ASN A 234 -31.33 -10.95 -5.60
C ASN A 234 -31.36 -10.86 -7.13
N ARG A 235 -30.67 -9.86 -7.70
CA ARG A 235 -30.54 -9.70 -9.15
C ARG A 235 -29.81 -10.90 -9.76
N LEU A 236 -28.67 -11.31 -9.19
CA LEU A 236 -27.92 -12.48 -9.65
C LEU A 236 -28.78 -13.75 -9.64
N ARG A 237 -29.49 -14.03 -8.54
CA ARG A 237 -30.35 -15.21 -8.42
C ARG A 237 -31.49 -15.24 -9.43
N ARG A 238 -32.00 -14.07 -9.85
CA ARG A 238 -33.09 -13.93 -10.82
C ARG A 238 -32.60 -13.82 -12.27
N GLY A 239 -31.29 -13.90 -12.51
CA GLY A 239 -30.70 -13.68 -13.83
C GLY A 239 -30.89 -12.25 -14.36
N MET A 240 -31.14 -11.28 -13.49
CA MET A 240 -31.25 -9.87 -13.87
C MET A 240 -29.85 -9.29 -14.12
N LEU A 241 -29.77 -8.32 -15.05
CA LEU A 241 -28.59 -7.47 -15.22
C LEU A 241 -28.31 -6.71 -13.92
N LEU A 242 -27.03 -6.53 -13.56
CA LEU A 242 -26.68 -5.83 -12.33
C LEU A 242 -26.84 -4.31 -12.46
N GLN A 243 -26.61 -3.74 -13.64
CA GLN A 243 -26.81 -2.32 -13.95
C GLN A 243 -26.16 -1.39 -12.90
N VAL A 244 -24.87 -1.58 -12.68
CA VAL A 244 -24.05 -0.81 -11.74
C VAL A 244 -23.21 0.19 -12.54
N ASP A 245 -23.41 1.49 -12.31
CA ASP A 245 -22.80 2.57 -13.12
C ASP A 245 -21.27 2.54 -13.03
N ALA A 246 -20.73 2.23 -11.85
CA ALA A 246 -19.29 2.13 -11.65
C ALA A 246 -18.61 1.08 -12.55
N THR A 247 -19.34 0.07 -13.02
CA THR A 247 -18.80 -0.93 -13.96
C THR A 247 -18.63 -0.36 -15.37
N VAL A 248 -19.47 0.61 -15.75
CA VAL A 248 -19.36 1.37 -17.01
C VAL A 248 -18.21 2.38 -16.91
N GLU A 249 -18.08 3.09 -15.78
CA GLU A 249 -16.92 3.98 -15.52
C GLU A 249 -15.60 3.21 -15.66
N TYR A 250 -15.51 2.04 -15.03
CA TYR A 250 -14.33 1.18 -15.12
C TYR A 250 -14.06 0.73 -16.56
N ALA A 251 -15.10 0.36 -17.32
CA ALA A 251 -14.97 -0.04 -18.72
C ALA A 251 -14.47 1.10 -19.62
N LEU A 252 -14.79 2.36 -19.29
CA LEU A 252 -14.34 3.54 -20.03
C LEU A 252 -12.93 3.98 -19.63
N GLY A 253 -12.41 3.53 -18.48
CA GLY A 253 -11.11 3.95 -17.96
C GLY A 253 -11.07 5.39 -17.46
N GLU A 254 -12.23 6.01 -17.24
CA GLU A 254 -12.37 7.39 -16.81
C GLU A 254 -13.42 7.50 -15.70
N HIS A 255 -13.11 8.22 -14.63
CA HIS A 255 -14.12 8.61 -13.65
C HIS A 255 -14.93 9.78 -14.18
N ARG A 256 -16.26 9.68 -14.11
CA ARG A 256 -17.19 10.72 -14.58
C ARG A 256 -18.18 11.05 -13.47
N GLU A 257 -18.49 12.33 -13.29
CA GLU A 257 -19.52 12.75 -12.33
C GLU A 257 -20.92 12.24 -12.70
N ARG A 258 -21.14 11.97 -14.00
CA ARG A 258 -22.42 11.47 -14.51
C ARG A 258 -22.20 10.56 -15.73
N ILE A 259 -22.81 9.38 -15.68
CA ILE A 259 -22.92 8.46 -16.82
C ILE A 259 -24.05 8.92 -17.75
N LEU A 260 -23.74 9.05 -19.05
CA LEU A 260 -24.71 9.38 -20.08
C LEU A 260 -25.31 8.12 -20.72
N TYR A 261 -26.45 8.25 -21.39
CA TYR A 261 -27.07 7.11 -22.09
C TYR A 261 -26.14 6.43 -23.10
N ARG A 262 -25.37 7.22 -23.86
CA ARG A 262 -24.36 6.69 -24.80
C ARG A 262 -23.25 5.89 -24.13
N ASP A 263 -22.94 6.20 -22.87
CA ASP A 263 -21.87 5.53 -22.13
C ASP A 263 -22.30 4.12 -21.73
N LEU A 264 -23.60 3.91 -21.48
CA LEU A 264 -24.19 2.59 -21.20
C LEU A 264 -24.08 1.62 -22.38
N GLU A 265 -23.78 2.12 -23.58
CA GLU A 265 -23.62 1.32 -24.80
C GLU A 265 -22.20 0.79 -24.99
N VAL A 266 -21.23 1.15 -24.12
CA VAL A 266 -19.83 0.69 -24.24
C VAL A 266 -19.75 -0.85 -24.36
N ASP A 267 -19.02 -1.33 -25.36
CA ASP A 267 -18.82 -2.76 -25.58
C ASP A 267 -17.66 -3.26 -24.71
N SER A 268 -17.99 -3.83 -23.55
CA SER A 268 -17.03 -4.31 -22.58
C SER A 268 -17.64 -5.44 -21.76
N PRO A 269 -16.88 -6.50 -21.42
CA PRO A 269 -17.36 -7.53 -20.52
C PRO A 269 -17.60 -7.02 -19.09
N TYR A 270 -17.11 -5.83 -18.75
CA TYR A 270 -17.42 -5.17 -17.48
C TYR A 270 -18.76 -4.44 -17.50
N ASN A 271 -19.36 -4.17 -18.67
CA ASN A 271 -20.59 -3.40 -18.75
C ASN A 271 -21.81 -4.22 -18.27
N THR A 272 -22.17 -4.08 -17.00
CA THR A 272 -23.29 -4.80 -16.39
C THR A 272 -24.68 -4.33 -16.83
N TYR A 273 -24.77 -3.38 -17.77
CA TYR A 273 -26.00 -3.08 -18.51
C TYR A 273 -26.18 -3.98 -19.74
N ARG A 274 -25.12 -4.68 -20.16
CA ARG A 274 -25.12 -5.52 -21.36
C ARG A 274 -24.80 -6.99 -21.08
N VAL A 275 -24.12 -7.29 -19.97
CA VAL A 275 -23.78 -8.66 -19.57
C VAL A 275 -24.56 -9.13 -18.34
N HIS A 276 -25.01 -10.38 -18.36
CA HIS A 276 -25.60 -11.04 -17.20
C HIS A 276 -24.52 -11.55 -16.24
N GLY A 277 -24.86 -11.58 -14.95
CA GLY A 277 -23.95 -12.07 -13.92
C GLY A 277 -22.94 -11.01 -13.46
N LEU A 278 -21.86 -11.48 -12.83
CA LEU A 278 -20.76 -10.62 -12.39
C LEU A 278 -19.81 -10.32 -13.56
N PRO A 279 -19.17 -9.14 -13.57
CA PRO A 279 -18.09 -8.86 -14.52
C PRO A 279 -16.89 -9.81 -14.30
N PRO A 280 -15.93 -9.86 -15.25
CA PRO A 280 -14.80 -10.79 -15.19
C PRO A 280 -13.89 -10.65 -13.97
N GLY A 281 -13.94 -9.52 -13.26
CA GLY A 281 -13.13 -9.24 -12.09
C GLY A 281 -13.59 -7.98 -11.35
N PRO A 282 -12.90 -7.63 -10.25
CA PRO A 282 -13.18 -6.41 -9.50
C PRO A 282 -12.95 -5.15 -10.32
N ILE A 283 -13.59 -4.05 -9.92
CA ILE A 283 -13.45 -2.72 -10.55
C ILE A 283 -12.77 -1.69 -9.65
N ALA A 284 -12.40 -2.07 -8.43
CA ALA A 284 -11.75 -1.24 -7.43
C ALA A 284 -11.28 -2.11 -6.26
N ALA A 285 -10.42 -1.56 -5.40
CA ALA A 285 -10.00 -2.13 -4.12
C ALA A 285 -11.11 -1.97 -3.05
N PRO A 286 -11.84 -3.05 -2.68
CA PRO A 286 -12.88 -2.95 -1.66
C PRO A 286 -12.29 -2.87 -0.25
N GLY A 287 -12.98 -2.14 0.62
CA GLY A 287 -12.72 -2.13 2.04
C GLY A 287 -13.17 -3.40 2.75
N LYS A 288 -12.72 -3.57 4.01
CA LYS A 288 -13.16 -4.67 4.88
C LYS A 288 -14.68 -4.68 5.05
N ALA A 289 -15.31 -3.51 5.15
CA ALA A 289 -16.76 -3.40 5.33
C ALA A 289 -17.55 -3.93 4.13
N SER A 290 -17.08 -3.68 2.90
CA SER A 290 -17.72 -4.19 1.68
C SER A 290 -17.51 -5.69 1.51
N LEU A 291 -16.32 -6.21 1.86
CA LEU A 291 -16.08 -7.66 1.91
C LEU A 291 -17.02 -8.35 2.91
N LEU A 292 -17.16 -7.79 4.12
CA LEU A 292 -18.10 -8.28 5.14
C LEU A 292 -19.55 -8.25 4.66
N ALA A 293 -19.97 -7.16 4.02
CA ALA A 293 -21.33 -7.02 3.48
C ALA A 293 -21.66 -8.09 2.42
N VAL A 294 -20.67 -8.57 1.67
CA VAL A 294 -20.86 -9.63 0.67
C VAL A 294 -20.98 -11.01 1.28
N ILE A 295 -20.24 -11.32 2.36
CA ILE A 295 -20.33 -12.62 3.04
C ILE A 295 -21.47 -12.68 4.07
N HIS A 296 -21.94 -11.52 4.54
CA HIS A 296 -23.07 -11.34 5.43
C HIS A 296 -24.08 -10.31 4.85
N PRO A 297 -24.69 -10.59 3.68
CA PRO A 297 -25.64 -9.66 3.08
C PRO A 297 -26.93 -9.59 3.92
N GLN A 298 -27.58 -8.43 3.94
CA GLN A 298 -28.90 -8.31 4.55
C GLN A 298 -29.92 -9.02 3.65
N GLN A 299 -30.71 -9.93 4.24
CA GLN A 299 -31.83 -10.53 3.53
C GLN A 299 -32.91 -9.49 3.25
N THR A 300 -33.37 -9.44 2.01
CA THR A 300 -34.37 -8.48 1.54
C THR A 300 -35.03 -8.98 0.27
N ASP A 301 -36.19 -8.42 -0.07
CA ASP A 301 -36.87 -8.62 -1.35
C ASP A 301 -36.61 -7.47 -2.34
N TYR A 302 -35.80 -6.48 -1.96
CA TYR A 302 -35.48 -5.35 -2.83
C TYR A 302 -34.70 -5.82 -4.07
N LEU A 303 -35.04 -5.20 -5.20
CA LEU A 303 -34.41 -5.43 -6.49
C LEU A 303 -33.83 -4.16 -7.09
N TYR A 304 -34.16 -3.00 -6.52
CA TYR A 304 -33.75 -1.71 -7.05
C TYR A 304 -33.38 -0.78 -5.90
N TYR A 305 -32.50 0.17 -6.20
CA TYR A 305 -32.20 1.30 -5.35
C TYR A 305 -31.90 2.52 -6.22
N VAL A 306 -32.11 3.71 -5.67
CA VAL A 306 -31.75 4.98 -6.30
C VAL A 306 -31.21 5.92 -5.24
N ALA A 307 -30.13 6.63 -5.55
CA ALA A 307 -29.53 7.60 -4.65
C ALA A 307 -30.49 8.77 -4.38
N LYS A 308 -30.56 9.19 -3.11
CA LYS A 308 -31.25 10.38 -2.62
C LYS A 308 -30.28 11.56 -2.53
N PRO A 309 -30.79 12.81 -2.47
CA PRO A 309 -29.94 14.00 -2.31
C PRO A 309 -29.08 14.02 -1.05
N ASP A 310 -29.51 13.33 0.02
CA ASP A 310 -28.78 13.21 1.29
C ASP A 310 -27.64 12.16 1.26
N GLY A 311 -27.44 11.49 0.12
CA GLY A 311 -26.43 10.45 -0.06
C GLY A 311 -26.88 9.04 0.33
N SER A 312 -28.07 8.86 0.93
CA SER A 312 -28.67 7.54 1.17
C SER A 312 -29.35 6.99 -0.09
N HIS A 313 -29.93 5.79 0.00
CA HIS A 313 -30.68 5.16 -1.08
C HIS A 313 -32.15 4.94 -0.74
N ALA A 314 -33.01 5.05 -1.76
CA ALA A 314 -34.40 4.61 -1.72
C ALA A 314 -34.51 3.23 -2.37
N PHE A 315 -34.78 2.20 -1.58
CA PHE A 315 -34.88 0.82 -2.03
C PHE A 315 -36.31 0.49 -2.51
N ALA A 316 -36.42 -0.39 -3.49
CA ALA A 316 -37.68 -0.78 -4.11
C ALA A 316 -37.70 -2.27 -4.49
N ARG A 317 -38.85 -2.91 -4.33
CA ARG A 317 -39.11 -4.31 -4.70
C ARG A 317 -39.53 -4.43 -6.16
N THR A 318 -40.24 -3.43 -6.67
CA THR A 318 -40.78 -3.43 -8.05
C THR A 318 -40.21 -2.30 -8.89
N LEU A 319 -40.28 -2.46 -10.21
CA LEU A 319 -39.88 -1.40 -11.15
C LEU A 319 -40.78 -0.16 -11.01
N THR A 320 -42.07 -0.34 -10.71
CA THR A 320 -43.01 0.75 -10.47
C THR A 320 -42.60 1.59 -9.26
N GLU A 321 -42.28 0.96 -8.12
CA GLU A 321 -41.74 1.63 -6.93
C GLU A 321 -40.42 2.35 -7.24
N HIS A 322 -39.53 1.70 -7.99
CA HIS A 322 -38.26 2.31 -8.38
C HIS A 322 -38.45 3.56 -9.23
N ASN A 323 -39.34 3.52 -10.23
CA ASN A 323 -39.64 4.67 -11.09
C ASN A 323 -40.26 5.84 -10.30
N ALA A 324 -41.14 5.53 -9.33
CA ALA A 324 -41.67 6.54 -8.41
C ALA A 324 -40.56 7.17 -7.54
N ASN A 325 -39.63 6.35 -7.01
CA ASN A 325 -38.47 6.86 -6.28
C ASN A 325 -37.56 7.73 -7.17
N LYS A 326 -37.32 7.36 -8.43
CA LYS A 326 -36.55 8.18 -9.38
C LYS A 326 -37.20 9.54 -9.61
N GLN A 327 -38.52 9.58 -9.84
CA GLN A 327 -39.25 10.84 -10.00
C GLN A 327 -39.17 11.73 -8.75
N ARG A 328 -39.20 11.12 -7.56
CA ARG A 328 -39.15 11.84 -6.27
C ARG A 328 -37.77 12.39 -5.93
N TYR A 329 -36.70 11.62 -6.15
CA TYR A 329 -35.36 11.93 -5.63
C TYR A 329 -34.35 12.35 -6.70
N GLN A 330 -34.61 12.02 -7.96
CA GLN A 330 -33.82 12.43 -9.12
C GLN A 330 -34.74 13.03 -10.19
N PRO A 331 -35.56 14.04 -9.86
CA PRO A 331 -36.37 14.72 -10.87
C PRO A 331 -35.41 15.25 -11.94
N ARG A 332 -35.66 14.86 -13.20
CA ARG A 332 -34.88 15.41 -14.31
C ARG A 332 -35.10 16.93 -14.34
N PRO A 333 -34.04 17.73 -14.49
CA PRO A 333 -34.21 19.15 -14.78
C PRO A 333 -34.95 19.36 -16.10
#